data_AF-A0A4P9XBU5-F1
#
_entry.id   AF-A0A4P9XBU5-F1
#
_cell.length_a   1.000
_cell.length_b   1.000
_cell.length_c   1.000
_cell.angle_alpha   90.00
_cell.angle_beta   90.00
_cell.angle_gamma   90.00
#
_symmetry.space_group_name_H-M   'P 1'
#
loop_
_entity.id
_entity.type
_entity.pdbx_description
1 polymer ?
#
loop_
_entity_poly.entity_id
_entity_poly.type
_entity_poly.pdbx_seq_one_letter_code
_entity_poly.pdbx_strand_id
1 'polypeptide(L)'
;MAPPRQRPTGRTQDGDDHADTGAASPPPTTPPSARPRLKTSKPPAAARPSPAAAAARRPLGSLVVGGVAVLLLALSLLASQRWRHGAFRLGSHVPSVYERGLVTETPAVRAILQEHARTTWQRAAAPAAPEPSASGTATLVYVTPWNRRGSDVALRLAARRRRRPLEAADAHNATLLVAPTWFSVFSADAAQQRPEQDARLRATDRWSASRAYLATGFQDIDAGWVRTLQTPPAPARVVPRVLLTLASHHDLARLTANRDGAADDLAQLLATIVADHGFDGLVVEAPGCVVTFLNPLLAALRKRLHAQLYGSTKLIVVVVPALAAGSEATEDHEAALFIKPNEAAQAGAALASVPADFFAVMTYDYMPPWAWTMPPGAGPAGGGHVSGGGMPNAPRAWVEASLAHLLDDGQLAPSRVLLGMNLYGAAYPALEPAIVFREPLVGAAYLDMIARAPAGPLPPPPDASPDAAPISAEDAAGRLIWDARAEEHVMLIARADGTPYAVWYPTLYSLAQRMARVRAWGVGVALWEIGQGLDYFYEIVG
;
A
#
# COMPACT_ATOMS: atom_id res chain seq x y z
N MET A 1 29.85 60.14 -4.04
CA MET A 1 29.89 60.58 -2.62
C MET A 1 30.41 59.41 -1.79
N ALA A 2 31.61 59.56 -1.24
CA ALA A 2 32.27 58.59 -0.35
C ALA A 2 32.07 59.06 1.11
N PRO A 3 32.53 58.38 2.19
CA PRO A 3 32.86 56.95 2.47
C PRO A 3 32.31 56.61 3.92
N PRO A 4 32.93 55.84 4.85
CA PRO A 4 34.01 54.84 4.78
C PRO A 4 33.81 53.53 5.59
N ARG A 5 34.69 52.57 5.28
CA ARG A 5 35.12 51.42 6.09
C ARG A 5 35.86 51.84 7.37
N GLN A 6 35.87 50.98 8.40
CA GLN A 6 37.08 50.63 9.17
C GLN A 6 36.88 49.35 10.04
N ARG A 7 37.78 48.38 9.87
CA ARG A 7 38.27 47.35 10.83
C ARG A 7 39.59 47.92 11.46
N PRO A 8 40.44 47.23 12.28
CA PRO A 8 40.42 45.89 12.93
C PRO A 8 40.99 45.87 14.41
N THR A 9 41.34 44.66 14.90
CA THR A 9 42.36 44.29 15.95
C THR A 9 41.83 44.09 17.38
N GLY A 10 42.29 43.18 18.24
CA GLY A 10 43.31 42.10 18.28
C GLY A 10 42.90 41.10 19.40
N ARG A 11 43.20 39.79 19.34
CA ARG A 11 44.42 39.05 19.74
C ARG A 11 44.80 39.16 21.23
N THR A 12 44.73 38.02 21.95
CA THR A 12 45.68 37.41 22.94
C THR A 12 44.92 36.34 23.75
N GLN A 13 45.23 35.04 23.66
CA GLN A 13 46.36 34.24 24.19
C GLN A 13 46.18 33.73 25.63
N ASP A 14 46.36 32.41 25.71
CA ASP A 14 47.00 31.59 26.76
C ASP A 14 46.31 31.33 28.10
N GLY A 15 46.43 30.07 28.55
CA GLY A 15 46.49 29.78 29.98
C GLY A 15 45.97 28.41 30.38
N ASP A 16 46.84 27.41 30.26
CA ASP A 16 46.73 26.02 30.71
C ASP A 16 46.40 25.78 32.21
N ASP A 17 45.89 24.57 32.43
CA ASP A 17 46.32 23.57 33.43
C ASP A 17 45.78 23.48 34.88
N HIS A 18 45.48 22.21 35.18
CA HIS A 18 45.55 21.44 36.45
C HIS A 18 44.63 21.80 37.62
N ALA A 19 43.67 20.95 38.00
CA ALA A 19 43.76 19.64 38.67
C ALA A 19 43.74 19.71 40.22
N ASP A 20 42.69 19.09 40.76
CA ASP A 20 42.73 18.06 41.82
C ASP A 20 42.22 18.35 43.25
N THR A 21 41.46 17.35 43.70
CA THR A 21 41.12 16.88 45.06
C THR A 21 40.28 17.70 46.05
N GLY A 22 39.26 17.02 46.59
CA GLY A 22 38.55 17.37 47.83
C GLY A 22 37.49 16.32 48.19
N ALA A 23 37.91 15.29 48.93
CA ALA A 23 37.14 14.10 49.33
C ALA A 23 36.11 14.34 50.46
N ALA A 24 35.07 13.48 50.54
CA ALA A 24 34.61 12.79 51.76
C ALA A 24 33.34 11.92 51.53
N SER A 25 33.47 10.60 51.77
CA SER A 25 32.39 9.60 52.04
C SER A 25 32.10 9.55 53.57
N PRO A 26 31.22 8.71 54.22
CA PRO A 26 30.79 7.32 53.88
C PRO A 26 29.34 6.89 54.37
N PRO A 27 28.95 5.59 54.28
CA PRO A 27 27.56 5.04 54.31
C PRO A 27 27.17 4.36 55.66
N PRO A 28 26.12 3.49 55.76
CA PRO A 28 26.36 2.03 55.59
C PRO A 28 25.16 1.06 55.21
N THR A 29 25.53 -0.04 54.54
CA THR A 29 25.24 -1.50 54.75
C THR A 29 23.83 -2.17 54.85
N THR A 30 23.68 -3.21 54.01
CA THR A 30 22.99 -4.56 54.00
C THR A 30 22.79 -5.33 55.33
N PRO A 31 22.07 -6.50 55.49
CA PRO A 31 21.97 -7.69 54.58
C PRO A 31 20.64 -8.57 54.66
N PRO A 32 20.56 -9.83 54.11
CA PRO A 32 19.33 -10.50 53.63
C PRO A 32 18.75 -11.63 54.54
N SER A 33 17.54 -12.16 54.22
CA SER A 33 17.11 -13.49 54.73
C SER A 33 16.14 -14.28 53.82
N ALA A 34 16.63 -15.46 53.41
CA ALA A 34 15.99 -16.79 53.30
C ALA A 34 14.49 -16.99 52.92
N ARG A 35 14.28 -17.88 51.92
CA ARG A 35 13.06 -18.67 51.68
C ARG A 35 12.81 -19.69 52.81
N PRO A 36 11.58 -20.26 52.94
CA PRO A 36 11.43 -21.63 52.46
C PRO A 36 10.08 -21.98 51.79
N ARG A 37 10.13 -23.11 51.07
CA ARG A 37 9.04 -23.88 50.44
C ARG A 37 7.87 -24.16 51.39
N LEU A 38 6.63 -24.07 50.90
CA LEU A 38 5.53 -24.89 51.42
C LEU A 38 5.40 -26.17 50.59
N LYS A 39 5.54 -27.32 51.27
CA LYS A 39 5.18 -28.65 50.78
C LYS A 39 3.74 -28.97 51.19
N THR A 40 3.12 -29.77 50.34
CA THR A 40 1.85 -30.50 50.43
C THR A 40 1.52 -31.15 51.79
N SER A 41 0.25 -31.11 52.20
CA SER A 41 -0.37 -32.18 53.00
C SER A 41 -1.88 -32.32 52.76
N LYS A 42 -2.20 -33.52 52.26
CA LYS A 42 -3.42 -34.33 52.27
C LYS A 42 -4.53 -33.95 53.29
N PRO A 43 -5.83 -33.97 52.90
CA PRO A 43 -6.94 -33.91 53.86
C PRO A 43 -7.14 -35.26 54.58
N PRO A 44 -7.66 -35.26 55.82
CA PRO A 44 -7.79 -36.47 56.62
C PRO A 44 -8.93 -37.36 56.17
N ALA A 45 -8.69 -38.67 56.24
CA ALA A 45 -9.69 -39.71 56.10
C ALA A 45 -10.32 -40.04 57.46
N ALA A 46 -11.64 -39.98 57.54
CA ALA A 46 -12.49 -40.63 58.54
C ALA A 46 -13.90 -40.71 57.93
N ALA A 47 -14.69 -41.77 58.00
CA ALA A 47 -14.52 -43.15 58.41
C ALA A 47 -15.63 -43.93 57.67
N ARG A 48 -15.38 -45.17 57.24
CA ARG A 48 -16.46 -46.08 56.85
C ARG A 48 -17.11 -46.67 58.10
N PRO A 49 -18.43 -46.90 58.07
CA PRO A 49 -18.94 -48.20 58.46
C PRO A 49 -19.62 -48.92 57.30
N SER A 50 -19.50 -50.25 57.35
CA SER A 50 -20.04 -51.25 56.44
C SER A 50 -21.48 -51.65 56.86
N PRO A 51 -22.17 -52.62 56.21
CA PRO A 51 -23.55 -52.49 55.75
C PRO A 51 -24.55 -53.18 56.67
N ALA A 52 -25.76 -52.66 56.79
CA ALA A 52 -26.87 -53.41 57.36
C ALA A 52 -28.19 -53.06 56.67
N ALA A 53 -28.92 -54.12 56.37
CA ALA A 53 -30.13 -54.20 55.58
C ALA A 53 -31.30 -53.37 56.13
N ALA A 54 -32.10 -52.79 55.23
CA ALA A 54 -33.54 -52.70 55.40
C ALA A 54 -34.20 -52.54 54.03
N ALA A 55 -34.87 -53.60 53.60
CA ALA A 55 -35.73 -53.60 52.43
C ALA A 55 -36.91 -52.63 52.67
N ALA A 56 -37.13 -51.69 51.76
CA ALA A 56 -38.37 -50.96 51.67
C ALA A 56 -38.75 -50.72 50.20
N ARG A 57 -39.72 -51.54 49.80
CA ARG A 57 -40.52 -51.54 48.57
C ARG A 57 -40.54 -50.19 47.82
N ARG A 58 -40.10 -50.19 46.55
CA ARG A 58 -40.36 -49.10 45.61
C ARG A 58 -41.46 -49.50 44.63
N PRO A 59 -42.45 -48.62 44.37
CA PRO A 59 -43.60 -48.92 43.54
C PRO A 59 -43.20 -48.95 42.05
N LEU A 60 -43.87 -49.81 41.28
CA LEU A 60 -43.66 -50.05 39.84
C LEU A 60 -43.73 -48.79 38.93
N GLY A 61 -44.05 -47.60 39.46
CA GLY A 61 -44.10 -46.34 38.69
C GLY A 61 -42.73 -45.70 38.39
N SER A 62 -41.64 -46.08 39.07
CA SER A 62 -40.33 -45.43 38.86
C SER A 62 -39.56 -45.95 37.64
N LEU A 63 -39.92 -47.11 37.10
CA LEU A 63 -39.23 -47.70 35.93
C LEU A 63 -39.65 -47.04 34.62
N VAL A 64 -40.91 -46.61 34.50
CA VAL A 64 -41.39 -45.91 33.29
C VAL A 64 -40.87 -44.47 33.25
N VAL A 65 -40.90 -43.76 34.39
CA VAL A 65 -40.36 -42.39 34.49
C VAL A 65 -38.83 -42.39 34.37
N GLY A 66 -38.16 -43.37 34.97
CA GLY A 66 -36.70 -43.56 34.83
C GLY A 66 -36.30 -43.91 33.39
N GLY A 67 -37.06 -44.77 32.71
CA GLY A 67 -36.84 -45.12 31.31
C GLY A 67 -37.00 -43.93 30.36
N VAL A 68 -38.03 -43.11 30.56
CA VAL A 68 -38.24 -41.87 29.79
C VAL A 68 -37.14 -40.85 30.08
N ALA A 69 -36.72 -40.69 31.33
CA ALA A 69 -35.63 -39.78 31.69
C ALA A 69 -34.28 -40.22 31.10
N VAL A 70 -33.98 -41.53 31.09
CA VAL A 70 -32.77 -42.08 30.46
C VAL A 70 -32.83 -41.96 28.94
N LEU A 71 -34.00 -42.18 28.32
CA LEU A 71 -34.20 -41.98 26.89
C LEU A 71 -34.05 -40.50 26.50
N LEU A 72 -34.58 -39.56 27.29
CA LEU A 72 -34.41 -38.13 27.08
C LEU A 72 -32.97 -37.69 27.28
N LEU A 73 -32.26 -38.23 28.29
CA LEU A 73 -30.83 -38.00 28.47
C LEU A 73 -30.01 -38.60 27.33
N ALA A 74 -30.35 -39.79 26.83
CA ALA A 74 -29.69 -40.41 25.68
C ALA A 74 -29.99 -39.65 24.38
N LEU A 75 -31.21 -39.14 24.19
CA LEU A 75 -31.58 -38.27 23.07
C LEU A 75 -30.94 -36.89 23.17
N SER A 76 -30.77 -36.33 24.37
CA SER A 76 -29.99 -35.11 24.60
C SER A 76 -28.50 -35.36 24.43
N LEU A 77 -27.98 -36.55 24.76
CA LEU A 77 -26.60 -36.93 24.47
C LEU A 77 -26.39 -37.15 22.98
N LEU A 78 -27.32 -37.79 22.28
CA LEU A 78 -27.29 -37.97 20.83
C LEU A 78 -27.51 -36.65 20.10
N ALA A 79 -28.39 -35.78 20.59
CA ALA A 79 -28.57 -34.43 20.07
C ALA A 79 -27.32 -33.59 20.34
N SER A 80 -26.70 -33.65 21.52
CA SER A 80 -25.46 -32.93 21.83
C SER A 80 -24.23 -33.54 21.16
N GLN A 81 -24.21 -34.85 20.89
CA GLN A 81 -23.19 -35.50 20.05
C GLN A 81 -23.43 -35.17 18.58
N ARG A 82 -24.67 -35.07 18.10
CA ARG A 82 -25.01 -34.59 16.76
C ARG A 82 -24.86 -33.08 16.63
N TRP A 83 -24.87 -32.32 17.72
CA TRP A 83 -24.52 -30.90 17.79
C TRP A 83 -22.99 -30.73 17.90
N ARG A 84 -22.29 -31.62 18.59
CA ARG A 84 -20.81 -31.65 18.68
C ARG A 84 -20.15 -32.20 17.40
N HIS A 85 -20.79 -33.16 16.72
CA HIS A 85 -20.37 -33.69 15.42
C HIS A 85 -20.98 -32.93 14.24
N GLY A 86 -22.15 -32.29 14.41
CA GLY A 86 -22.72 -31.32 13.47
C GLY A 86 -22.12 -29.91 13.60
N ALA A 87 -21.32 -29.67 14.65
CA ALA A 87 -20.40 -28.54 14.77
C ALA A 87 -18.96 -28.94 14.46
N PHE A 88 -18.74 -30.00 13.69
CA PHE A 88 -17.67 -29.96 12.71
C PHE A 88 -18.10 -28.89 11.70
N ARG A 89 -17.76 -27.63 11.99
CA ARG A 89 -17.92 -26.53 11.04
C ARG A 89 -17.12 -26.94 9.80
N LEU A 90 -17.80 -27.49 8.78
CA LEU A 90 -17.40 -27.23 7.41
C LEU A 90 -17.12 -25.72 7.36
N GLY A 91 -15.88 -25.35 7.09
CA GLY A 91 -15.43 -23.96 7.16
C GLY A 91 -16.46 -23.08 6.48
N SER A 92 -16.92 -22.03 7.17
CA SER A 92 -17.95 -21.13 6.66
C SER A 92 -17.54 -20.65 5.28
N HIS A 93 -18.18 -21.18 4.24
CA HIS A 93 -17.91 -20.82 2.87
C HIS A 93 -18.33 -19.36 2.68
N VAL A 94 -17.37 -18.44 2.67
CA VAL A 94 -17.62 -17.05 2.27
C VAL A 94 -17.68 -17.05 0.74
N PRO A 95 -18.83 -16.75 0.10
CA PRO A 95 -18.91 -16.62 -1.35
C PRO A 95 -18.08 -15.43 -1.84
N SER A 96 -17.68 -15.43 -3.11
CA SER A 96 -16.91 -14.31 -3.69
C SER A 96 -17.69 -13.00 -3.61
N VAL A 97 -17.01 -11.87 -3.75
CA VAL A 97 -17.68 -10.56 -3.87
C VAL A 97 -18.65 -10.50 -5.06
N TYR A 98 -18.42 -11.26 -6.13
CA TYR A 98 -19.32 -11.39 -7.26
C TYR A 98 -20.54 -12.27 -6.92
N GLU A 99 -20.32 -13.43 -6.30
CA GLU A 99 -21.40 -14.32 -5.84
C GLU A 99 -22.32 -13.64 -4.82
N ARG A 100 -21.78 -12.69 -4.04
CA ARG A 100 -22.55 -11.85 -3.10
C ARG A 100 -23.21 -10.63 -3.74
N GLY A 101 -22.99 -10.37 -5.03
CA GLY A 101 -23.53 -9.20 -5.72
C GLY A 101 -22.99 -7.86 -5.21
N LEU A 102 -21.78 -7.84 -4.62
CA LEU A 102 -21.18 -6.64 -4.02
C LEU A 102 -20.45 -5.76 -5.06
N VAL A 103 -20.15 -6.31 -6.23
CA VAL A 103 -19.60 -5.55 -7.37
C VAL A 103 -20.76 -4.90 -8.12
N THR A 104 -21.16 -3.72 -7.68
CA THR A 104 -22.34 -3.01 -8.19
C THR A 104 -22.10 -1.51 -8.30
N GLU A 105 -22.76 -0.87 -9.27
CA GLU A 105 -22.73 0.58 -9.49
C GLU A 105 -23.37 1.37 -8.34
N THR A 106 -24.26 0.75 -7.57
CA THR A 106 -24.96 1.42 -6.44
C THR A 106 -24.64 0.73 -5.11
N PRO A 107 -23.39 0.77 -4.64
CA PRO A 107 -23.03 0.11 -3.38
C PRO A 107 -23.64 0.85 -2.18
N ALA A 108 -24.20 0.10 -1.24
CA ALA A 108 -24.68 0.66 0.02
C ALA A 108 -23.51 0.81 1.02
N VAL A 109 -23.40 1.95 1.71
CA VAL A 109 -22.40 2.16 2.79
C VAL A 109 -22.49 1.06 3.85
N ARG A 110 -23.71 0.66 4.22
CA ARG A 110 -23.92 -0.45 5.16
C ARG A 110 -23.28 -1.76 4.67
N ALA A 111 -23.39 -2.06 3.38
CA ALA A 111 -22.78 -3.26 2.81
C ALA A 111 -21.25 -3.17 2.87
N ILE A 112 -20.66 -2.01 2.57
CA ILE A 112 -19.22 -1.78 2.72
C ILE A 112 -18.78 -2.05 4.17
N LEU A 113 -19.44 -1.41 5.14
CA LEU A 113 -19.12 -1.57 6.57
C LEU A 113 -19.28 -3.02 7.07
N GLN A 114 -20.19 -3.80 6.51
CA GLN A 114 -20.44 -5.18 6.92
C GLN A 114 -19.55 -6.20 6.20
N GLU A 115 -19.16 -5.94 4.96
CA GLU A 115 -18.54 -6.93 4.07
C GLU A 115 -17.04 -6.67 3.80
N HIS A 116 -16.49 -5.48 4.09
CA HIS A 116 -15.12 -5.10 3.71
C HIS A 116 -14.03 -6.08 4.18
N ALA A 117 -14.23 -6.72 5.33
CA ALA A 117 -13.31 -7.70 5.92
C ALA A 117 -13.67 -9.16 5.61
N ARG A 118 -14.87 -9.41 5.06
CA ARG A 118 -15.39 -10.75 4.76
C ARG A 118 -14.84 -11.20 3.42
N THR A 119 -13.87 -12.11 3.46
CA THR A 119 -13.08 -12.50 2.30
C THR A 119 -13.00 -14.00 2.08
N THR A 120 -12.76 -14.39 0.83
CA THR A 120 -12.46 -15.77 0.44
C THR A 120 -11.06 -16.25 0.88
N TRP A 121 -10.23 -15.39 1.48
CA TRP A 121 -8.88 -15.74 1.98
C TRP A 121 -8.89 -16.95 2.92
N GLN A 122 -10.00 -17.18 3.63
CA GLN A 122 -10.18 -18.30 4.55
C GLN A 122 -10.56 -19.63 3.85
N ARG A 123 -10.77 -19.66 2.52
CA ARG A 123 -11.01 -20.91 1.78
C ARG A 123 -9.77 -21.80 1.86
N ALA A 124 -9.83 -22.80 2.73
CA ALA A 124 -9.08 -24.02 2.54
C ALA A 124 -9.73 -24.80 1.38
N ALA A 125 -9.05 -24.89 0.24
CA ALA A 125 -9.25 -25.94 -0.76
C ALA A 125 -10.64 -26.08 -1.43
N ALA A 126 -11.24 -25.00 -1.95
CA ALA A 126 -12.38 -25.14 -2.87
C ALA A 126 -12.02 -24.66 -4.27
N PRO A 127 -12.35 -25.41 -5.35
CA PRO A 127 -12.05 -25.04 -6.72
C PRO A 127 -12.65 -23.67 -7.02
N ALA A 128 -11.86 -22.80 -7.63
CA ALA A 128 -12.28 -21.46 -7.95
C ALA A 128 -13.47 -21.52 -8.91
N ALA A 129 -14.51 -20.73 -8.64
CA ALA A 129 -15.42 -20.32 -9.69
C ALA A 129 -14.59 -19.72 -10.85
N PRO A 130 -15.06 -19.80 -12.11
CA PRO A 130 -14.40 -19.21 -13.27
C PRO A 130 -14.45 -17.68 -13.15
N GLU A 131 -13.57 -17.13 -12.33
CA GLU A 131 -13.40 -15.70 -12.10
C GLU A 131 -12.37 -15.13 -13.09
N PRO A 132 -12.56 -13.92 -13.64
CA PRO A 132 -11.73 -13.37 -14.73
C PRO A 132 -10.29 -12.97 -14.33
N SER A 133 -9.71 -13.51 -13.26
CA SER A 133 -8.44 -13.03 -12.68
C SER A 133 -7.17 -13.62 -13.31
N ALA A 134 -7.27 -14.36 -14.42
CA ALA A 134 -6.10 -14.87 -15.13
C ALA A 134 -5.81 -13.99 -16.35
N SER A 135 -5.42 -12.73 -16.13
CA SER A 135 -4.89 -11.92 -17.25
C SER A 135 -3.53 -12.44 -17.73
N GLY A 136 -2.92 -13.41 -17.04
CA GLY A 136 -1.58 -13.86 -17.36
C GLY A 136 -0.53 -12.75 -17.24
N THR A 137 -0.87 -11.58 -16.68
CA THR A 137 0.00 -10.40 -16.63
C THR A 137 0.54 -10.13 -15.22
N ALA A 138 1.61 -9.35 -15.14
CA ALA A 138 2.35 -9.13 -13.90
C ALA A 138 1.55 -8.25 -12.94
N THR A 139 1.71 -8.52 -11.64
CA THR A 139 1.11 -7.74 -10.56
C THR A 139 2.22 -7.23 -9.66
N LEU A 140 2.43 -5.92 -9.65
CA LEU A 140 3.32 -5.24 -8.72
C LEU A 140 2.52 -4.71 -7.53
N VAL A 141 3.00 -4.96 -6.32
CA VAL A 141 2.40 -4.44 -5.08
C VAL A 141 3.42 -3.68 -4.28
N TYR A 142 3.11 -2.44 -3.92
CA TYR A 142 3.94 -1.65 -3.02
C TYR A 142 3.63 -1.95 -1.56
N VAL A 143 4.65 -2.04 -0.72
CA VAL A 143 4.52 -2.25 0.73
C VAL A 143 5.31 -1.18 1.46
N THR A 144 4.62 -0.42 2.32
CA THR A 144 5.26 0.66 3.06
C THR A 144 5.61 0.25 4.50
N PRO A 145 6.76 0.68 5.06
CA PRO A 145 7.17 0.29 6.41
C PRO A 145 6.28 0.88 7.51
N TRP A 146 5.62 2.02 7.24
CA TRP A 146 4.67 2.65 8.17
C TRP A 146 3.27 2.04 8.13
N ASN A 147 2.96 1.15 7.17
CA ASN A 147 1.68 0.44 7.09
C ASN A 147 1.87 -1.09 7.12
N ARG A 148 2.07 -1.65 8.32
CA ARG A 148 2.37 -3.08 8.51
C ARG A 148 1.34 -4.03 7.89
N ARG A 149 0.08 -3.59 7.74
CA ARG A 149 -0.97 -4.38 7.07
C ARG A 149 -0.57 -4.79 5.66
N GLY A 150 0.18 -3.96 4.92
CA GLY A 150 0.64 -4.30 3.57
C GLY A 150 1.55 -5.54 3.55
N SER A 151 2.38 -5.72 4.58
CA SER A 151 3.26 -6.90 4.72
C SER A 151 2.47 -8.19 4.88
N ASP A 152 1.39 -8.16 5.67
CA ASP A 152 0.48 -9.30 5.86
C ASP A 152 -0.31 -9.63 4.59
N VAL A 153 -0.79 -8.59 3.88
CA VAL A 153 -1.51 -8.76 2.62
C VAL A 153 -0.59 -9.38 1.55
N ALA A 154 0.67 -8.96 1.46
CA ALA A 154 1.65 -9.54 0.54
C ALA A 154 1.81 -11.05 0.76
N LEU A 155 1.90 -11.49 2.02
CA LEU A 155 1.98 -12.92 2.38
C LEU A 155 0.72 -13.68 1.96
N ARG A 156 -0.47 -13.08 2.11
CA ARG A 156 -1.74 -13.71 1.69
C ARG A 156 -1.82 -13.85 0.16
N LEU A 157 -1.47 -12.81 -0.59
CA LEU A 157 -1.41 -12.82 -2.05
C LEU A 157 -0.46 -13.91 -2.54
N ALA A 158 0.75 -13.96 -1.97
CA ALA A 158 1.74 -15.01 -2.24
C ALA A 158 1.18 -16.42 -1.96
N ALA A 159 0.55 -16.63 -0.80
CA ALA A 159 -0.03 -17.93 -0.44
C ALA A 159 -1.16 -18.37 -1.39
N ARG A 160 -1.96 -17.44 -1.91
CA ARG A 160 -3.03 -17.72 -2.90
C ARG A 160 -2.45 -18.15 -4.24
N ARG A 161 -1.37 -17.51 -4.72
CA ARG A 161 -0.69 -17.92 -5.96
C ARG A 161 -0.05 -19.31 -5.86
N ARG A 162 0.52 -19.70 -4.71
CA ARG A 162 1.02 -21.08 -4.52
C ARG A 162 -0.04 -22.16 -4.76
N ARG A 163 -1.32 -21.84 -4.51
CA ARG A 163 -2.44 -22.80 -4.61
C ARG A 163 -3.04 -22.91 -6.01
N ARG A 164 -2.68 -22.01 -6.94
CA ARG A 164 -3.08 -22.06 -8.36
C ARG A 164 -1.82 -22.19 -9.22
N PRO A 165 -1.30 -23.41 -9.45
CA PRO A 165 -0.23 -23.61 -10.41
C PRO A 165 -0.72 -23.11 -11.77
N LEU A 166 -0.04 -22.11 -12.32
CA LEU A 166 -0.25 -21.68 -13.70
C LEU A 166 0.37 -22.72 -14.62
N GLU A 167 -0.19 -22.92 -15.81
CA GLU A 167 0.49 -23.72 -16.84
C GLU A 167 1.82 -23.06 -17.23
N ALA A 168 2.80 -23.87 -17.63
CA ALA A 168 4.18 -23.41 -17.84
C ALA A 168 4.31 -22.25 -18.86
N ALA A 169 3.37 -22.12 -19.79
CA ALA A 169 3.32 -21.05 -20.78
C ALA A 169 2.88 -19.69 -20.19
N ASP A 170 2.07 -19.70 -19.11
CA ASP A 170 1.55 -18.49 -18.44
C ASP A 170 2.45 -18.02 -17.27
N ALA A 171 3.40 -18.86 -16.86
CA ALA A 171 4.21 -18.67 -15.65
C ALA A 171 5.21 -17.50 -15.74
N HIS A 172 5.67 -17.10 -16.94
CA HIS A 172 6.63 -16.00 -17.07
C HIS A 172 5.96 -14.63 -16.89
N ASN A 173 4.72 -14.48 -17.34
CA ASN A 173 4.02 -13.19 -17.34
C ASN A 173 3.13 -12.97 -16.11
N ALA A 174 2.68 -14.03 -15.41
CA ALA A 174 1.84 -13.92 -14.21
C ALA A 174 2.64 -13.82 -12.89
N THR A 175 3.71 -13.02 -12.87
CA THR A 175 4.59 -12.87 -11.71
C THR A 175 4.00 -11.88 -10.69
N LEU A 176 4.00 -12.23 -9.40
CA LEU A 176 3.74 -11.29 -8.30
C LEU A 176 5.06 -10.63 -7.91
N LEU A 177 5.15 -9.32 -8.10
CA LEU A 177 6.28 -8.49 -7.73
C LEU A 177 5.92 -7.75 -6.44
N VAL A 178 6.72 -7.92 -5.38
CA VAL A 178 6.52 -7.24 -4.10
C VAL A 178 7.61 -6.19 -3.95
N ALA A 179 7.21 -4.91 -3.92
CA ALA A 179 8.11 -3.77 -3.86
C ALA A 179 8.00 -3.04 -2.51
N PRO A 180 8.75 -3.50 -1.49
CA PRO A 180 8.84 -2.74 -0.25
C PRO A 180 9.54 -1.39 -0.47
N THR A 181 9.01 -0.31 0.12
CA THR A 181 9.48 1.07 -0.09
C THR A 181 10.49 1.51 0.98
N TRP A 182 11.62 0.82 1.07
CA TRP A 182 12.62 1.06 2.12
C TRP A 182 13.66 2.10 1.74
N PHE A 183 14.13 2.08 0.50
CA PHE A 183 15.39 2.73 0.16
C PHE A 183 15.20 4.13 -0.44
N SER A 184 16.06 5.05 0.00
CA SER A 184 16.29 6.34 -0.65
C SER A 184 17.77 6.50 -0.92
N VAL A 185 18.11 7.05 -2.08
CA VAL A 185 19.48 7.35 -2.48
C VAL A 185 19.64 8.83 -2.75
N PHE A 186 20.69 9.40 -2.18
CA PHE A 186 21.05 10.82 -2.29
C PHE A 186 22.42 10.94 -2.97
N SER A 187 22.63 12.01 -3.76
CA SER A 187 23.99 12.36 -4.15
C SER A 187 24.79 12.88 -2.96
N ALA A 188 26.10 12.64 -2.95
CA ALA A 188 26.98 13.13 -1.90
C ALA A 188 26.94 14.67 -1.78
N ASP A 189 26.81 15.37 -2.90
CA ASP A 189 26.66 16.83 -2.95
C ASP A 189 25.34 17.28 -2.30
N ALA A 190 24.24 16.56 -2.55
CA ALA A 190 22.95 16.81 -1.90
C ALA A 190 22.98 16.57 -0.39
N ALA A 191 23.76 15.59 0.07
CA ALA A 191 23.96 15.31 1.48
C ALA A 191 24.78 16.43 2.14
N GLN A 192 25.85 16.92 1.50
CA GLN A 192 26.66 18.04 1.99
C GLN A 192 25.87 19.35 2.13
N GLN A 193 24.90 19.60 1.26
CA GLN A 193 24.01 20.76 1.36
C GLN A 193 23.03 20.69 2.55
N ARG A 194 22.89 19.52 3.19
CA ARG A 194 22.09 19.30 4.39
C ARG A 194 22.94 18.64 5.48
N PRO A 195 23.94 19.36 6.03
CA PRO A 195 24.97 18.77 6.88
C PRO A 195 24.43 18.12 8.16
N GLU A 196 23.34 18.65 8.72
CA GLU A 196 22.65 18.00 9.85
C GLU A 196 22.00 16.67 9.45
N GLN A 197 21.41 16.60 8.25
CA GLN A 197 20.81 15.39 7.73
C GLN A 197 21.89 14.36 7.36
N ASP A 198 22.98 14.78 6.72
CA ASP A 198 24.14 13.92 6.42
C ASP A 198 24.80 13.39 7.70
N ALA A 199 25.04 14.24 8.69
CA ALA A 199 25.59 13.82 9.98
C ALA A 199 24.68 12.80 10.69
N ARG A 200 23.35 13.04 10.69
CA ARG A 200 22.37 12.08 11.25
C ARG A 200 22.36 10.77 10.48
N LEU A 201 22.45 10.80 9.15
CA LEU A 201 22.49 9.59 8.32
C LEU A 201 23.77 8.78 8.61
N ARG A 202 24.93 9.45 8.63
CA ARG A 202 26.23 8.80 8.86
C ARG A 202 26.41 8.24 10.27
N ALA A 203 25.80 8.86 11.28
CA ALA A 203 25.89 8.44 12.67
C ALA A 203 25.16 7.12 13.00
N THR A 204 24.35 6.59 12.07
CA THR A 204 23.49 5.43 12.37
C THR A 204 24.09 4.07 12.01
N ASP A 205 25.30 4.01 11.41
CA ASP A 205 25.91 2.79 10.80
C ASP A 205 24.97 2.02 9.85
N ARG A 206 23.87 2.65 9.42
CA ARG A 206 22.75 2.04 8.68
C ARG A 206 22.61 2.65 7.29
N TRP A 207 23.74 2.75 6.60
CA TRP A 207 23.84 3.26 5.24
C TRP A 207 24.88 2.47 4.45
N SER A 208 24.74 2.51 3.13
CA SER A 208 25.77 2.05 2.20
C SER A 208 26.10 3.21 1.26
N ALA A 209 27.34 3.31 0.82
CA ALA A 209 27.74 4.36 -0.09
C ALA A 209 28.70 3.88 -1.16
N SER A 210 28.67 4.63 -2.24
CA SER A 210 29.75 4.72 -3.21
C SER A 210 30.48 6.04 -3.05
N ARG A 211 31.45 6.29 -3.94
CA ARG A 211 32.19 7.56 -3.98
C ARG A 211 31.28 8.78 -4.09
N ALA A 212 30.12 8.65 -4.75
CA ALA A 212 29.25 9.77 -5.11
C ALA A 212 27.83 9.69 -4.54
N TYR A 213 27.43 8.57 -3.92
CA TYR A 213 26.04 8.35 -3.49
C TYR A 213 25.93 7.72 -2.11
N LEU A 214 24.87 8.09 -1.40
CA LEU A 214 24.50 7.58 -0.08
C LEU A 214 23.12 6.93 -0.14
N ALA A 215 23.02 5.65 0.21
CA ALA A 215 21.77 4.92 0.35
C ALA A 215 21.35 4.80 1.82
N THR A 216 20.05 4.90 2.08
CA THR A 216 19.45 4.80 3.42
C THR A 216 18.27 3.83 3.39
N GLY A 217 17.73 3.44 4.57
CA GLY A 217 16.55 2.55 4.66
C GLY A 217 16.86 1.11 5.05
N PHE A 218 18.13 0.78 5.31
CA PHE A 218 18.56 -0.58 5.62
C PHE A 218 17.95 -1.16 6.90
N GLN A 219 17.59 -0.30 7.86
CA GLN A 219 16.93 -0.72 9.10
C GLN A 219 15.53 -1.31 8.91
N ASP A 220 14.87 -1.00 7.79
CA ASP A 220 13.51 -1.43 7.52
C ASP A 220 13.45 -2.81 6.84
N ILE A 221 14.61 -3.39 6.50
CA ILE A 221 14.71 -4.71 5.87
C ILE A 221 14.31 -5.79 6.87
N ASP A 222 13.23 -6.50 6.57
CA ASP A 222 12.86 -7.74 7.24
C ASP A 222 13.30 -8.96 6.41
N ALA A 223 14.51 -9.46 6.69
CA ALA A 223 15.08 -10.61 5.99
C ALA A 223 14.25 -11.90 6.16
N GLY A 224 13.53 -12.06 7.28
CA GLY A 224 12.66 -13.21 7.51
C GLY A 224 11.41 -13.17 6.63
N TRP A 225 10.80 -11.98 6.52
CA TRP A 225 9.66 -11.73 5.63
C TRP A 225 10.04 -11.91 4.15
N VAL A 226 11.19 -11.36 3.72
CA VAL A 226 11.72 -11.53 2.36
C VAL A 226 11.90 -13.02 2.04
N ARG A 227 12.56 -13.76 2.92
CA ARG A 227 12.76 -15.21 2.74
C ARG A 227 11.43 -15.97 2.65
N THR A 228 10.44 -15.59 3.45
CA THR A 228 9.11 -16.22 3.43
C THR A 228 8.43 -16.06 2.06
N LEU A 229 8.50 -14.84 1.50
CA LEU A 229 7.96 -14.52 0.17
C LEU A 229 8.69 -15.21 -0.98
N GLN A 230 9.99 -15.48 -0.82
CA GLN A 230 10.81 -16.15 -1.85
C GLN A 230 10.88 -17.68 -1.69
N THR A 231 10.38 -18.24 -0.59
CA THR A 231 10.49 -19.69 -0.32
C THR A 231 9.77 -20.50 -1.41
N PRO A 232 10.41 -21.55 -1.99
CA PRO A 232 9.79 -22.40 -3.00
C PRO A 232 8.47 -23.07 -2.56
N PRO A 233 7.50 -23.26 -3.49
CA PRO A 233 7.47 -22.69 -4.84
C PRO A 233 7.34 -21.16 -4.73
N ALA A 234 8.31 -20.42 -5.28
CA ALA A 234 8.51 -18.99 -5.01
C ALA A 234 7.31 -18.21 -5.59
N PRO A 235 6.33 -17.84 -4.74
CA PRO A 235 5.07 -17.28 -5.23
C PRO A 235 5.17 -15.81 -5.62
N ALA A 236 6.29 -15.17 -5.25
CA ALA A 236 6.53 -13.76 -5.41
C ALA A 236 8.02 -13.50 -5.63
N ARG A 237 8.33 -12.41 -6.32
CA ARG A 237 9.68 -11.87 -6.46
C ARG A 237 9.76 -10.56 -5.68
N VAL A 238 10.77 -10.42 -4.82
CA VAL A 238 10.93 -9.23 -3.97
C VAL A 238 11.83 -8.23 -4.68
N VAL A 239 11.27 -7.09 -5.07
CA VAL A 239 11.91 -6.04 -5.88
C VAL A 239 11.81 -4.68 -5.17
N PRO A 240 12.62 -4.41 -4.13
CA PRO A 240 12.48 -3.19 -3.33
C PRO A 240 12.51 -1.92 -4.17
N ARG A 241 11.69 -0.94 -3.78
CA ARG A 241 11.67 0.38 -4.38
C ARG A 241 12.83 1.21 -3.84
N VAL A 242 13.56 1.82 -4.77
CA VAL A 242 14.64 2.77 -4.49
C VAL A 242 14.23 4.13 -5.04
N LEU A 243 14.09 5.09 -4.14
CA LEU A 243 13.82 6.48 -4.46
C LEU A 243 15.12 7.24 -4.72
N LEU A 244 15.37 7.63 -5.96
CA LEU A 244 16.48 8.50 -6.34
C LEU A 244 16.11 9.94 -6.02
N THR A 245 16.65 10.46 -4.92
CA THR A 245 16.50 11.87 -4.53
C THR A 245 17.62 12.69 -5.17
N LEU A 246 17.45 12.98 -6.46
CA LEU A 246 18.37 13.82 -7.22
C LEU A 246 18.06 15.27 -6.89
N ALA A 247 18.88 15.91 -6.06
CA ALA A 247 18.55 17.21 -5.48
C ALA A 247 18.71 18.39 -6.45
N SER A 248 19.34 18.17 -7.62
CA SER A 248 19.62 19.24 -8.56
C SER A 248 19.62 18.80 -10.03
N HIS A 249 19.38 19.76 -10.92
CA HIS A 249 19.60 19.60 -12.37
C HIS A 249 21.05 19.16 -12.69
N HIS A 250 21.99 19.50 -11.82
CA HIS A 250 23.40 19.10 -11.95
C HIS A 250 23.60 17.61 -11.72
N ASP A 251 22.97 17.03 -10.68
CA ASP A 251 23.03 15.59 -10.40
C ASP A 251 22.45 14.79 -11.58
N LEU A 252 21.33 15.27 -12.11
CA LEU A 252 20.69 14.65 -13.27
C LEU A 252 21.58 14.73 -14.51
N ALA A 253 22.16 15.90 -14.83
CA ALA A 253 23.06 16.05 -15.96
C ALA A 253 24.33 15.17 -15.83
N ARG A 254 24.86 15.00 -14.61
CA ARG A 254 25.99 14.09 -14.34
C ARG A 254 25.62 12.64 -14.60
N LEU A 255 24.44 12.19 -14.14
CA LEU A 255 23.93 10.85 -14.41
C LEU A 255 23.67 10.61 -15.90
N THR A 256 22.98 11.53 -16.58
CA THR A 256 22.63 11.43 -18.01
C THR A 256 23.86 11.36 -18.91
N ALA A 257 24.93 12.08 -18.57
CA ALA A 257 26.17 12.06 -19.34
C ALA A 257 27.21 11.06 -18.77
N ASN A 258 26.85 10.28 -17.74
CA ASN A 258 27.78 9.45 -16.95
C ASN A 258 29.10 10.16 -16.62
N ARG A 259 29.03 11.45 -16.27
CA ARG A 259 30.23 12.25 -15.96
C ARG A 259 30.89 11.69 -14.70
N ASP A 260 32.21 11.59 -14.74
CA ASP A 260 33.04 11.04 -13.67
C ASP A 260 32.67 9.60 -13.24
N GLY A 261 31.94 8.85 -14.09
CA GLY A 261 31.46 7.52 -13.75
C GLY A 261 30.23 7.51 -12.82
N ALA A 262 29.51 8.62 -12.68
CA ALA A 262 28.38 8.77 -11.76
C ALA A 262 27.30 7.68 -11.94
N ALA A 263 26.93 7.35 -13.18
CA ALA A 263 25.94 6.31 -13.46
C ALA A 263 26.47 4.91 -13.12
N ASP A 264 27.75 4.65 -13.37
CA ASP A 264 28.42 3.40 -13.05
C ASP A 264 28.55 3.18 -11.52
N ASP A 265 28.87 4.23 -10.78
CA ASP A 265 29.00 4.23 -9.32
C ASP A 265 27.65 4.00 -8.64
N LEU A 266 26.59 4.67 -9.11
CA LEU A 266 25.24 4.44 -8.62
C LEU A 266 24.75 3.04 -8.98
N ALA A 267 24.99 2.59 -10.22
CA ALA A 267 24.65 1.22 -10.63
C ALA A 267 25.35 0.17 -9.76
N GLN A 268 26.61 0.40 -9.36
CA GLN A 268 27.32 -0.51 -8.47
C GLN A 268 26.70 -0.54 -7.07
N LEU A 269 26.37 0.62 -6.50
CA LEU A 269 25.69 0.70 -5.21
C LEU A 269 24.36 -0.07 -5.22
N LEU A 270 23.54 0.16 -6.25
CA LEU A 270 22.25 -0.52 -6.40
C LEU A 270 22.40 -2.04 -6.61
N ALA A 271 23.37 -2.46 -7.42
CA ALA A 271 23.64 -3.89 -7.63
C ALA A 271 24.13 -4.58 -6.34
N THR A 272 24.96 -3.90 -5.53
CA THR A 272 25.40 -4.38 -4.23
C THR A 272 24.21 -4.56 -3.27
N ILE A 273 23.29 -3.60 -3.20
CA ILE A 273 22.06 -3.73 -2.38
C ILE A 273 21.26 -4.99 -2.77
N VAL A 274 21.11 -5.26 -4.07
CA VAL A 274 20.43 -6.45 -4.56
C VAL A 274 21.16 -7.73 -4.17
N ALA A 275 22.47 -7.76 -4.36
CA ALA A 275 23.31 -8.93 -4.10
C ALA A 275 23.35 -9.29 -2.61
N ASP A 276 23.65 -8.31 -1.75
CA ASP A 276 23.91 -8.51 -0.32
C ASP A 276 22.65 -8.96 0.44
N HIS A 277 21.47 -8.54 -0.04
CA HIS A 277 20.19 -8.85 0.61
C HIS A 277 19.36 -9.90 -0.14
N GLY A 278 19.88 -10.46 -1.24
CA GLY A 278 19.22 -11.53 -1.98
C GLY A 278 17.90 -11.10 -2.66
N PHE A 279 17.76 -9.83 -3.05
CA PHE A 279 16.57 -9.34 -3.74
C PHE A 279 16.47 -9.89 -5.17
N ASP A 280 15.26 -9.95 -5.72
CA ASP A 280 15.00 -10.39 -7.09
C ASP A 280 15.19 -9.28 -8.14
N GLY A 281 15.50 -8.07 -7.70
CA GLY A 281 15.58 -6.89 -8.55
C GLY A 281 15.27 -5.62 -7.78
N LEU A 282 14.96 -4.54 -8.49
CA LEU A 282 14.61 -3.24 -7.92
C LEU A 282 13.47 -2.59 -8.70
N VAL A 283 12.68 -1.78 -8.00
CA VAL A 283 11.88 -0.71 -8.61
C VAL A 283 12.68 0.59 -8.47
N VAL A 284 12.99 1.25 -9.58
CA VAL A 284 13.71 2.53 -9.61
C VAL A 284 12.72 3.65 -9.84
N GLU A 285 12.71 4.63 -8.93
CA GLU A 285 11.86 5.81 -9.02
C GLU A 285 12.72 7.07 -8.91
N ALA A 286 12.56 8.01 -9.85
CA ALA A 286 13.22 9.31 -9.83
C ALA A 286 12.17 10.40 -10.10
N PRO A 287 11.49 10.92 -9.06
CA PRO A 287 10.47 11.95 -9.23
C PRO A 287 11.05 13.20 -9.90
N GLY A 288 10.30 13.81 -10.80
CA GLY A 288 10.76 15.03 -11.50
C GLY A 288 11.76 14.77 -12.62
N CYS A 289 12.09 13.51 -12.92
CA CYS A 289 13.07 13.15 -13.95
C CYS A 289 12.40 12.62 -15.21
N VAL A 290 12.87 13.05 -16.38
CA VAL A 290 12.56 12.36 -17.64
C VAL A 290 13.21 10.98 -17.61
N VAL A 291 12.42 9.92 -17.78
CA VAL A 291 12.88 8.53 -17.57
C VAL A 291 14.06 8.15 -18.48
N THR A 292 14.09 8.65 -19.72
CA THR A 292 15.18 8.37 -20.67
C THR A 292 16.54 8.92 -20.21
N PHE A 293 16.57 9.90 -19.31
CA PHE A 293 17.81 10.40 -18.71
C PHE A 293 18.47 9.38 -17.80
N LEU A 294 17.72 8.38 -17.33
CA LEU A 294 18.26 7.28 -16.54
C LEU A 294 18.89 6.17 -17.40
N ASN A 295 18.85 6.25 -18.74
CA ASN A 295 19.35 5.19 -19.62
C ASN A 295 20.80 4.74 -19.32
N PRO A 296 21.78 5.65 -19.13
CA PRO A 296 23.14 5.23 -18.77
C PRO A 296 23.19 4.45 -17.45
N LEU A 297 22.46 4.91 -16.43
CA LEU A 297 22.34 4.25 -15.12
C LEU A 297 21.71 2.87 -15.26
N LEU A 298 20.58 2.77 -15.95
CA LEU A 298 19.83 1.52 -16.08
C LEU A 298 20.61 0.50 -16.93
N ALA A 299 21.35 0.95 -17.95
CA ALA A 299 22.24 0.09 -18.74
C ALA A 299 23.41 -0.45 -17.90
N ALA A 300 24.06 0.42 -17.12
CA ALA A 300 25.12 0.01 -16.20
C ALA A 300 24.59 -0.96 -15.13
N LEU A 301 23.41 -0.68 -14.57
CA LEU A 301 22.75 -1.54 -13.58
C LEU A 301 22.41 -2.91 -14.16
N ARG A 302 21.80 -2.96 -15.36
CA ARG A 302 21.50 -4.22 -16.05
C ARG A 302 22.75 -5.07 -16.25
N LYS A 303 23.83 -4.45 -16.73
CA LYS A 303 25.12 -5.12 -16.93
C LYS A 303 25.64 -5.73 -15.63
N ARG A 304 25.60 -4.98 -14.51
CA ARG A 304 26.09 -5.45 -13.20
C ARG A 304 25.22 -6.56 -12.62
N LEU A 305 23.90 -6.40 -12.67
CA LEU A 305 22.95 -7.43 -12.21
C LEU A 305 23.10 -8.74 -13.00
N HIS A 306 23.42 -8.67 -14.30
CA HIS A 306 23.70 -9.86 -15.12
C HIS A 306 25.06 -10.49 -14.79
N ALA A 307 26.11 -9.68 -14.59
CA ALA A 307 27.48 -10.16 -14.38
C ALA A 307 27.74 -10.71 -12.97
N GLN A 308 27.10 -10.15 -11.93
CA GLN A 308 27.38 -10.50 -10.54
C GLN A 308 26.56 -11.70 -10.03
N LEU A 309 25.50 -12.09 -10.73
CA LEU A 309 24.47 -13.00 -10.20
C LEU A 309 24.13 -14.09 -11.21
N TYR A 310 25.09 -14.97 -11.46
CA TYR A 310 24.92 -16.15 -12.33
C TYR A 310 23.72 -17.01 -11.85
N GLY A 311 22.78 -17.30 -12.77
CA GLY A 311 21.71 -18.29 -12.57
C GLY A 311 20.30 -17.76 -12.27
N SER A 312 20.08 -16.45 -12.09
CA SER A 312 18.72 -15.88 -12.00
C SER A 312 18.61 -14.48 -12.62
N THR A 313 17.64 -14.27 -13.53
CA THR A 313 17.37 -12.95 -14.13
C THR A 313 16.83 -12.01 -13.07
N LYS A 314 17.61 -11.01 -12.67
CA LYS A 314 17.16 -9.92 -11.79
C LYS A 314 16.32 -8.91 -12.57
N LEU A 315 15.31 -8.36 -11.92
CA LEU A 315 14.34 -7.45 -12.51
C LEU A 315 14.72 -5.99 -12.27
N ILE A 316 14.41 -5.15 -13.24
CA ILE A 316 14.42 -3.70 -13.13
C ILE A 316 13.02 -3.23 -13.53
N VAL A 317 12.29 -2.68 -12.57
CA VAL A 317 11.05 -1.96 -12.83
C VAL A 317 11.36 -0.48 -12.74
N VAL A 318 10.79 0.33 -13.62
CA VAL A 318 10.94 1.79 -13.57
C VAL A 318 9.59 2.42 -13.34
N VAL A 319 9.51 3.33 -12.37
CA VAL A 319 8.30 4.13 -12.16
C VAL A 319 8.25 5.23 -13.21
N VAL A 320 7.10 5.34 -13.89
CA VAL A 320 6.84 6.33 -14.93
C VAL A 320 5.61 7.13 -14.50
N PRO A 321 5.62 8.46 -14.59
CA PRO A 321 4.43 9.27 -14.35
C PRO A 321 3.40 9.06 -15.48
N ALA A 322 2.15 9.45 -15.23
CA ALA A 322 1.15 9.51 -16.29
C ALA A 322 1.57 10.49 -17.41
N LEU A 323 1.19 10.17 -18.65
CA LEU A 323 1.64 10.90 -19.85
C LEU A 323 0.60 11.83 -20.47
N ALA A 324 -0.67 11.70 -20.11
CA ALA A 324 -1.69 12.62 -20.60
C ALA A 324 -1.77 13.86 -19.70
N ALA A 325 -1.80 15.05 -20.31
CA ALA A 325 -2.44 16.19 -19.66
C ALA A 325 -3.94 15.86 -19.51
N GLY A 326 -4.56 16.19 -18.38
CA GLY A 326 -5.98 15.91 -18.16
C GLY A 326 -6.85 16.41 -19.33
N SER A 327 -8.01 15.76 -19.55
CA SER A 327 -8.87 15.90 -20.75
C SER A 327 -9.45 17.30 -21.04
N GLU A 328 -9.02 18.34 -20.31
CA GLU A 328 -9.41 19.75 -20.48
C GLU A 328 -8.22 20.65 -20.89
N ALA A 329 -7.06 20.07 -21.21
CA ALA A 329 -5.92 20.84 -21.71
C ALA A 329 -6.23 21.40 -23.12
N THR A 330 -6.38 22.72 -23.22
CA THR A 330 -6.29 23.41 -24.51
C THR A 330 -4.85 23.34 -25.03
N GLU A 331 -4.65 23.52 -26.35
CA GLU A 331 -3.34 23.41 -27.04
C GLU A 331 -2.19 24.20 -26.38
N ASP A 332 -2.50 25.24 -25.59
CA ASP A 332 -1.53 26.08 -24.87
C ASP A 332 -1.13 25.57 -23.47
N HIS A 333 -1.73 24.48 -22.97
CA HIS A 333 -1.55 23.98 -21.59
C HIS A 333 -0.74 22.68 -21.49
N GLU A 334 0.32 22.53 -22.30
CA GLU A 334 1.31 21.44 -22.20
C GLU A 334 2.22 21.53 -20.94
N ALA A 335 1.69 21.98 -19.80
CA ALA A 335 2.47 22.14 -18.58
C ALA A 335 2.53 20.83 -17.78
N ALA A 336 3.76 20.30 -17.70
CA ALA A 336 4.26 19.17 -16.90
C ALA A 336 4.18 17.76 -17.53
N LEU A 337 4.62 17.62 -18.78
CA LEU A 337 5.03 16.31 -19.29
C LEU A 337 6.45 15.97 -18.77
N PHE A 338 6.58 14.84 -18.08
CA PHE A 338 7.85 14.19 -17.71
C PHE A 338 8.51 13.46 -18.90
N ILE A 339 7.95 13.64 -20.09
CA ILE A 339 8.54 13.40 -21.39
C ILE A 339 8.45 14.76 -22.08
N LYS A 340 9.48 15.22 -22.80
CA LYS A 340 9.33 16.54 -23.42
C LYS A 340 8.10 16.54 -24.35
N PRO A 341 7.35 17.64 -24.52
CA PRO A 341 6.17 17.65 -25.38
C PRO A 341 6.44 17.14 -26.81
N ASN A 342 7.64 17.39 -27.34
CA ASN A 342 8.10 16.88 -28.63
C ASN A 342 8.47 15.38 -28.64
N GLU A 343 8.56 14.72 -27.48
CA GLU A 343 8.85 13.30 -27.30
C GLU A 343 7.60 12.50 -26.89
N ALA A 344 6.49 13.17 -26.51
CA ALA A 344 5.23 12.52 -26.10
C ALA A 344 4.62 11.66 -27.23
N ALA A 345 4.79 12.09 -28.49
CA ALA A 345 4.37 11.34 -29.67
C ALA A 345 5.19 10.05 -29.92
N GLN A 346 6.33 9.86 -29.23
CA GLN A 346 7.20 8.69 -29.36
C GLN A 346 7.51 8.05 -28.00
N ALA A 347 6.64 8.26 -27.00
CA ALA A 347 6.86 7.77 -25.64
C ALA A 347 7.00 6.24 -25.58
N GLY A 348 6.19 5.52 -26.37
CA GLY A 348 6.30 4.07 -26.57
C GLY A 348 7.70 3.65 -27.02
N ALA A 349 8.16 4.17 -28.16
CA ALA A 349 9.52 3.93 -28.68
C ALA A 349 10.64 4.31 -27.69
N ALA A 350 10.51 5.46 -27.02
CA ALA A 350 11.49 5.93 -26.05
C ALA A 350 11.62 4.96 -24.88
N LEU A 351 10.51 4.53 -24.27
CA LEU A 351 10.51 3.57 -23.18
C LEU A 351 10.90 2.16 -23.64
N ALA A 352 10.54 1.75 -24.86
CA ALA A 352 10.94 0.46 -25.41
C ALA A 352 12.47 0.28 -25.39
N SER A 353 13.23 1.36 -25.61
CA SER A 353 14.69 1.41 -25.58
C SER A 353 15.31 1.38 -24.17
N VAL A 354 14.53 1.69 -23.13
CA VAL A 354 15.00 1.69 -21.75
C VAL A 354 15.23 0.24 -21.29
N PRO A 355 16.40 -0.10 -20.69
CA PRO A 355 16.74 -1.46 -20.28
C PRO A 355 16.03 -1.91 -18.99
N ALA A 356 14.72 -1.71 -18.91
CA ALA A 356 13.83 -2.13 -17.82
C ALA A 356 12.96 -3.32 -18.24
N ASP A 357 12.59 -4.18 -17.31
CA ASP A 357 11.65 -5.29 -17.55
C ASP A 357 10.20 -4.77 -17.58
N PHE A 358 9.86 -3.87 -16.65
CA PHE A 358 8.52 -3.29 -16.53
C PHE A 358 8.54 -1.78 -16.30
N PHE A 359 7.46 -1.11 -16.70
CA PHE A 359 7.17 0.30 -16.43
C PHE A 359 5.92 0.40 -15.56
N ALA A 360 6.09 0.82 -14.31
CA ALA A 360 4.99 1.07 -13.39
C ALA A 360 4.47 2.49 -13.57
N VAL A 361 3.35 2.63 -14.28
CA VAL A 361 2.80 3.94 -14.66
C VAL A 361 1.92 4.47 -13.53
N MET A 362 2.23 5.64 -12.97
CA MET A 362 1.48 6.28 -11.88
C MET A 362 0.20 6.95 -12.39
N THR A 363 -0.76 6.15 -12.84
CA THR A 363 -2.10 6.58 -13.31
C THR A 363 -3.06 6.79 -12.15
N TYR A 364 -2.64 7.57 -11.15
CA TYR A 364 -3.41 8.01 -9.98
C TYR A 364 -2.80 9.31 -9.44
N ASP A 365 -3.41 9.91 -8.41
CA ASP A 365 -3.11 11.28 -7.98
C ASP A 365 -3.31 12.30 -9.12
N TYR A 366 -4.39 12.11 -9.88
CA TYR A 366 -4.77 13.03 -10.93
C TYR A 366 -4.90 14.46 -10.41
N MET A 367 -4.30 15.37 -11.15
CA MET A 367 -4.47 16.80 -10.99
C MET A 367 -4.85 17.38 -12.35
N PRO A 368 -5.96 18.14 -12.45
CA PRO A 368 -6.36 18.74 -13.71
C PRO A 368 -5.37 19.84 -14.15
N PRO A 369 -5.23 20.13 -15.45
CA PRO A 369 -4.25 21.08 -15.96
C PRO A 369 -4.34 22.49 -15.34
N TRP A 370 -5.57 22.98 -15.12
CA TRP A 370 -5.81 24.27 -14.48
C TRP A 370 -5.31 24.32 -13.03
N ALA A 371 -5.12 23.18 -12.36
CA ALA A 371 -4.54 23.13 -11.01
C ALA A 371 -3.10 23.61 -10.95
N TRP A 372 -2.36 23.52 -12.06
CA TRP A 372 -0.96 23.91 -12.15
C TRP A 372 -0.75 25.37 -12.48
N THR A 373 -1.75 26.04 -13.06
CA THR A 373 -1.66 27.43 -13.47
C THR A 373 -2.26 28.40 -12.47
N MET A 374 -3.01 27.91 -11.48
CA MET A 374 -3.65 28.73 -10.48
C MET A 374 -2.72 29.05 -9.28
N PRO A 375 -2.81 30.26 -8.71
CA PRO A 375 -2.17 30.59 -7.44
C PRO A 375 -2.58 29.60 -6.32
N PRO A 376 -1.71 29.32 -5.33
CA PRO A 376 -2.10 28.58 -4.14
C PRO A 376 -3.32 29.24 -3.48
N GLY A 377 -4.39 28.48 -3.24
CA GLY A 377 -5.65 29.04 -2.73
C GLY A 377 -6.70 29.34 -3.80
N ALA A 378 -6.31 29.40 -5.08
CA ALA A 378 -7.22 29.66 -6.19
C ALA A 378 -7.63 28.36 -6.90
N GLY A 379 -8.93 28.19 -7.08
CA GLY A 379 -9.54 27.08 -7.78
C GLY A 379 -11.07 27.22 -7.70
N PRO A 380 -11.83 26.63 -8.63
CA PRO A 380 -13.28 26.60 -8.51
C PRO A 380 -13.64 25.89 -7.20
N ALA A 381 -14.55 26.50 -6.42
CA ALA A 381 -15.17 25.83 -5.29
C ALA A 381 -15.79 24.51 -5.77
N GLY A 382 -15.54 23.41 -5.06
CA GLY A 382 -16.04 22.09 -5.44
C GLY A 382 -15.15 21.30 -6.40
N GLY A 383 -14.07 21.83 -6.96
CA GLY A 383 -13.23 21.08 -7.90
C GLY A 383 -13.95 20.79 -9.23
N GLY A 384 -13.26 20.88 -10.36
CA GLY A 384 -13.86 20.91 -11.69
C GLY A 384 -14.57 19.64 -12.21
N HIS A 385 -15.07 18.73 -11.36
CA HIS A 385 -15.75 17.50 -11.78
C HIS A 385 -17.21 17.37 -11.29
N VAL A 386 -18.02 16.73 -12.13
CA VAL A 386 -19.47 16.90 -12.35
C VAL A 386 -20.35 16.18 -11.31
N SER A 387 -19.86 15.92 -10.10
CA SER A 387 -20.63 15.15 -9.11
C SER A 387 -20.23 15.48 -7.66
N GLY A 388 -20.57 16.69 -7.21
CA GLY A 388 -20.69 16.96 -5.77
C GLY A 388 -19.44 17.37 -5.01
N GLY A 389 -18.30 17.60 -5.66
CA GLY A 389 -17.11 18.15 -4.99
C GLY A 389 -15.83 17.32 -5.16
N GLY A 390 -14.66 17.95 -4.98
CA GLY A 390 -13.36 17.27 -4.97
C GLY A 390 -12.85 16.88 -6.35
N MET A 391 -11.92 15.91 -6.39
CA MET A 391 -11.31 15.42 -7.63
C MET A 391 -11.24 13.88 -7.61
N PRO A 392 -11.55 13.21 -8.73
CA PRO A 392 -11.35 11.76 -8.85
C PRO A 392 -9.87 11.40 -8.72
N ASN A 393 -9.58 10.19 -8.25
CA ASN A 393 -8.19 9.76 -8.05
C ASN A 393 -7.48 9.50 -9.37
N ALA A 394 -8.20 8.93 -10.34
CA ALA A 394 -7.69 8.43 -11.61
C ALA A 394 -8.81 8.41 -12.67
N PRO A 395 -9.25 9.58 -13.21
CA PRO A 395 -10.34 9.63 -14.15
C PRO A 395 -10.05 8.82 -15.42
N ARG A 396 -11.04 8.04 -15.87
CA ARG A 396 -10.94 7.11 -17.00
C ARG A 396 -10.24 7.69 -18.22
N ALA A 397 -10.71 8.81 -18.75
CA ALA A 397 -10.19 9.37 -20.00
C ALA A 397 -8.70 9.70 -19.91
N TRP A 398 -8.24 10.19 -18.75
CA TRP A 398 -6.83 10.49 -18.50
C TRP A 398 -5.97 9.22 -18.41
N VAL A 399 -6.50 8.17 -17.79
CA VAL A 399 -5.84 6.85 -17.75
C VAL A 399 -5.75 6.24 -19.14
N GLU A 400 -6.85 6.25 -19.90
CA GLU A 400 -6.91 5.75 -21.28
C GLU A 400 -5.91 6.49 -22.17
N ALA A 401 -5.88 7.83 -22.13
CA ALA A 401 -4.97 8.65 -22.92
C ALA A 401 -3.49 8.40 -22.52
N SER A 402 -3.20 8.26 -21.23
CA SER A 402 -1.84 7.97 -20.75
C SER A 402 -1.32 6.63 -21.28
N LEU A 403 -2.18 5.62 -21.39
CA LEU A 403 -1.80 4.34 -21.99
C LEU A 403 -1.76 4.37 -23.52
N ALA A 404 -2.64 5.11 -24.17
CA ALA A 404 -2.59 5.29 -25.63
C ALA A 404 -1.22 5.85 -26.06
N HIS A 405 -0.73 6.91 -25.39
CA HIS A 405 0.62 7.44 -25.65
C HIS A 405 1.76 6.41 -25.50
N LEU A 406 1.58 5.39 -24.67
CA LEU A 406 2.57 4.33 -24.48
C LEU A 406 2.46 3.21 -25.51
N LEU A 407 1.27 2.95 -26.04
CA LEU A 407 0.96 1.73 -26.80
C LEU A 407 0.64 1.98 -28.28
N ASP A 408 0.30 3.20 -28.67
CA ASP A 408 -0.25 3.53 -30.00
C ASP A 408 0.70 3.21 -31.16
N ASP A 409 2.02 3.32 -30.96
CA ASP A 409 3.03 3.02 -31.98
C ASP A 409 3.43 1.52 -32.03
N GLY A 410 2.89 0.71 -31.12
CA GLY A 410 3.20 -0.71 -30.98
C GLY A 410 4.65 -1.04 -30.61
N GLN A 411 5.48 -0.05 -30.28
CA GLN A 411 6.91 -0.27 -29.98
C GLN A 411 7.13 -0.78 -28.57
N LEU A 412 6.25 -0.43 -27.62
CA LEU A 412 6.28 -0.94 -26.26
C LEU A 412 5.26 -2.08 -26.10
N ALA A 413 5.73 -3.28 -25.80
CA ALA A 413 4.87 -4.41 -25.53
C ALA A 413 3.95 -4.15 -24.32
N PRO A 414 2.62 -4.35 -24.42
CA PRO A 414 1.69 -4.12 -23.31
C PRO A 414 2.06 -4.89 -22.03
N SER A 415 2.63 -6.09 -22.17
CA SER A 415 3.09 -6.91 -21.04
C SER A 415 4.23 -6.26 -20.23
N ARG A 416 4.94 -5.27 -20.77
CA ARG A 416 5.96 -4.47 -20.06
C ARG A 416 5.35 -3.28 -19.31
N VAL A 417 4.08 -2.98 -19.49
CA VAL A 417 3.39 -1.86 -18.83
C VAL A 417 2.60 -2.38 -17.63
N LEU A 418 2.73 -1.72 -16.49
CA LEU A 418 1.94 -1.99 -15.29
C LEU A 418 1.09 -0.75 -15.01
N LEU A 419 -0.23 -0.88 -15.19
CA LEU A 419 -1.18 0.20 -14.91
C LEU A 419 -1.25 0.47 -13.41
N GLY A 420 -0.96 1.70 -13.00
CA GLY A 420 -1.04 2.11 -11.60
C GLY A 420 -2.47 2.21 -11.11
N MET A 421 -2.74 1.68 -9.91
CA MET A 421 -4.01 1.84 -9.21
C MET A 421 -3.78 2.19 -7.74
N ASN A 422 -4.43 3.26 -7.29
CA ASN A 422 -4.49 3.62 -5.88
C ASN A 422 -5.48 2.73 -5.12
N LEU A 423 -5.10 2.33 -3.90
CA LEU A 423 -5.95 1.67 -2.92
C LEU A 423 -6.28 2.56 -1.72
N TYR A 424 -5.77 3.78 -1.71
CA TYR A 424 -6.21 4.88 -0.86
C TYR A 424 -7.20 5.76 -1.63
N GLY A 425 -7.85 6.67 -0.92
CA GLY A 425 -8.68 7.72 -1.50
C GLY A 425 -8.31 9.09 -0.95
N ALA A 426 -9.17 10.05 -1.19
CA ALA A 426 -9.05 11.40 -0.66
C ALA A 426 -10.41 11.95 -0.23
N ALA A 427 -10.37 12.77 0.82
CA ALA A 427 -11.49 13.60 1.24
C ALA A 427 -11.18 15.07 0.99
N TYR A 428 -12.17 15.79 0.50
CA TYR A 428 -12.10 17.21 0.17
C TYR A 428 -13.26 17.92 0.87
N PRO A 429 -13.05 19.05 1.56
CA PRO A 429 -14.16 19.87 2.02
C PRO A 429 -14.94 20.35 0.79
N ALA A 430 -16.25 20.07 0.73
CA ALA A 430 -17.04 20.17 -0.50
C ALA A 430 -17.20 21.61 -1.02
N LEU A 431 -17.04 22.60 -0.14
CA LEU A 431 -17.16 24.03 -0.46
C LEU A 431 -15.80 24.72 -0.63
N GLU A 432 -14.69 24.01 -0.44
CA GLU A 432 -13.35 24.56 -0.51
C GLU A 432 -12.65 24.17 -1.84
N PRO A 433 -11.64 24.94 -2.30
CA PRO A 433 -10.84 24.56 -3.44
C PRO A 433 -10.10 23.23 -3.20
N ALA A 434 -10.44 22.20 -3.98
CA ALA A 434 -9.96 20.83 -3.80
C ALA A 434 -8.42 20.66 -3.87
N ILE A 435 -7.71 21.58 -4.52
CA ILE A 435 -6.24 21.56 -4.64
C ILE A 435 -5.57 21.95 -3.32
N VAL A 436 -6.24 22.77 -2.51
CA VAL A 436 -5.68 23.37 -1.30
C VAL A 436 -5.91 22.46 -0.10
N PHE A 437 -7.06 21.79 -0.05
CA PHE A 437 -7.48 20.95 1.07
C PHE A 437 -7.80 19.53 0.60
N ARG A 438 -6.76 18.68 0.60
CA ARG A 438 -6.86 17.25 0.32
C ARG A 438 -6.40 16.46 1.54
N GLU A 439 -7.30 15.65 2.09
CA GLU A 439 -6.98 14.71 3.15
C GLU A 439 -6.80 13.30 2.57
N PRO A 440 -5.61 12.69 2.65
CA PRO A 440 -5.42 11.32 2.21
C PRO A 440 -6.17 10.35 3.13
N LEU A 441 -6.92 9.42 2.54
CA LEU A 441 -7.73 8.44 3.25
C LEU A 441 -7.26 7.01 2.99
N VAL A 442 -6.81 6.35 4.05
CA VAL A 442 -6.58 4.90 4.07
C VAL A 442 -7.83 4.18 4.57
N GLY A 443 -7.93 2.87 4.33
CA GLY A 443 -9.15 2.10 4.58
C GLY A 443 -9.72 2.22 5.99
N ALA A 444 -8.87 2.24 7.03
CA ALA A 444 -9.35 2.44 8.40
C ALA A 444 -9.97 3.84 8.62
N ALA A 445 -9.35 4.89 8.08
CA ALA A 445 -9.86 6.25 8.16
C ALA A 445 -11.14 6.42 7.32
N TYR A 446 -11.21 5.78 6.15
CA TYR A 446 -12.41 5.73 5.31
C TYR A 446 -13.58 5.07 6.04
N LEU A 447 -13.36 3.88 6.63
CA LEU A 447 -14.40 3.16 7.38
C LEU A 447 -14.89 3.95 8.60
N ASP A 448 -13.98 4.57 9.35
CA ASP A 448 -14.33 5.40 10.50
C ASP A 448 -15.15 6.64 10.07
N MET A 449 -14.71 7.30 9.00
CA MET A 449 -15.38 8.47 8.44
C MET A 449 -16.82 8.16 8.01
N ILE A 450 -17.05 7.06 7.27
CA ILE A 450 -18.38 6.72 6.75
C ILE A 450 -19.29 6.12 7.83
N ALA A 451 -18.71 5.52 8.88
CA ALA A 451 -19.47 5.02 10.04
C ALA A 451 -19.96 6.15 10.95
N ARG A 452 -19.22 7.27 11.02
CA ARG A 452 -19.55 8.44 11.84
C ARG A 452 -20.34 9.52 11.12
N ALA A 453 -20.46 9.43 9.80
CA ALA A 453 -21.24 10.39 9.02
C ALA A 453 -22.69 10.43 9.57
N PRO A 454 -23.21 11.61 9.95
CA PRO A 454 -24.55 11.73 10.50
C PRO A 454 -25.59 11.33 9.45
N ALA A 455 -26.61 10.62 9.88
CA ALA A 455 -27.79 10.34 9.06
C ALA A 455 -28.63 11.62 8.98
N GLY A 456 -28.38 12.45 7.97
CA GLY A 456 -29.05 13.74 7.78
C GLY A 456 -29.02 14.18 6.32
N PRO A 457 -29.79 15.23 5.96
CA PRO A 457 -29.80 15.77 4.61
C PRO A 457 -28.41 16.31 4.29
N LEU A 458 -27.86 15.92 3.13
CA LEU A 458 -26.64 16.51 2.61
C LEU A 458 -26.96 17.88 2.05
N PRO A 459 -26.01 18.81 2.07
CA PRO A 459 -26.14 20.02 1.29
C PRO A 459 -26.33 19.67 -0.20
N PRO A 460 -27.05 20.51 -0.95
CA PRO A 460 -27.13 20.33 -2.40
C PRO A 460 -25.71 20.36 -3.00
N PRO A 461 -25.49 19.67 -4.14
CA PRO A 461 -24.22 19.71 -4.85
C PRO A 461 -23.73 21.16 -5.07
N PRO A 462 -22.42 21.43 -5.09
CA PRO A 462 -21.89 22.78 -5.30
C PRO A 462 -22.33 23.42 -6.63
N ASP A 463 -22.69 22.61 -7.63
CA ASP A 463 -23.19 23.01 -8.95
C ASP A 463 -24.72 23.08 -9.04
N ALA A 464 -25.42 22.84 -7.94
CA ALA A 464 -26.87 22.94 -7.90
C ALA A 464 -27.33 24.40 -7.96
N SER A 465 -28.49 24.63 -8.58
CA SER A 465 -29.16 25.95 -8.56
C SER A 465 -29.27 26.47 -7.12
N PRO A 466 -29.16 27.79 -6.86
CA PRO A 466 -29.38 28.36 -5.52
C PRO A 466 -30.76 28.01 -4.92
N ASP A 467 -31.72 27.62 -5.77
CA ASP A 467 -33.06 27.16 -5.36
C ASP A 467 -33.18 25.62 -5.29
N ALA A 468 -32.08 24.88 -5.47
CA ALA A 468 -32.09 23.42 -5.42
C ALA A 468 -32.41 22.96 -3.99
N ALA A 469 -33.45 22.14 -3.87
CA ALA A 469 -33.80 21.54 -2.59
C ALA A 469 -32.60 20.75 -2.03
N PRO A 470 -32.35 20.84 -0.70
CA PRO A 470 -31.43 19.93 -0.04
C PRO A 470 -31.76 18.50 -0.41
N ILE A 471 -30.74 17.67 -0.66
CA ILE A 471 -30.97 16.24 -0.87
C ILE A 471 -31.64 15.74 0.41
N SER A 472 -32.82 15.10 0.28
CA SER A 472 -33.64 14.73 1.43
C SER A 472 -32.83 13.88 2.43
N ALA A 473 -33.12 13.96 3.72
CA ALA A 473 -32.37 13.22 4.74
C ALA A 473 -32.36 11.69 4.53
N GLU A 474 -33.39 11.16 3.87
CA GLU A 474 -33.46 9.76 3.41
C GLU A 474 -32.64 9.50 2.13
N ASP A 475 -32.49 10.49 1.25
CA ASP A 475 -31.74 10.39 0.00
C ASP A 475 -30.24 10.71 0.13
N ALA A 476 -29.80 11.30 1.25
CA ALA A 476 -28.49 11.92 1.32
C ALA A 476 -27.48 11.20 2.22
N ALA A 477 -27.93 10.52 3.28
CA ALA A 477 -27.02 9.80 4.16
C ALA A 477 -26.39 8.59 3.45
N GLY A 478 -25.11 8.68 3.07
CA GLY A 478 -24.32 7.53 2.64
C GLY A 478 -24.64 6.99 1.24
N ARG A 479 -25.04 7.84 0.29
CA ARG A 479 -25.07 7.44 -1.13
C ARG A 479 -23.72 7.65 -1.77
N LEU A 480 -23.13 6.53 -2.22
CA LEU A 480 -22.04 6.57 -3.19
C LEU A 480 -22.68 6.89 -4.56
N ILE A 481 -22.26 8.00 -5.16
CA ILE A 481 -22.66 8.44 -6.49
C ILE A 481 -21.61 7.91 -7.47
N TRP A 482 -22.05 7.23 -8.51
CA TRP A 482 -21.18 6.77 -9.58
C TRP A 482 -20.94 7.91 -10.58
N ASP A 483 -19.68 8.36 -10.69
CA ASP A 483 -19.25 9.23 -11.77
C ASP A 483 -18.78 8.36 -12.95
N ALA A 484 -19.65 8.22 -13.96
CA ALA A 484 -19.37 7.42 -15.16
C ALA A 484 -18.25 7.99 -16.03
N ARG A 485 -17.91 9.28 -15.91
CA ARG A 485 -16.78 9.89 -16.64
C ARG A 485 -15.46 9.51 -15.99
N ALA A 486 -15.40 9.55 -14.66
CA ALA A 486 -14.23 9.14 -13.90
C ALA A 486 -14.09 7.61 -13.76
N GLU A 487 -15.20 6.88 -13.86
CA GLU A 487 -15.34 5.49 -13.40
C GLU A 487 -14.94 5.32 -11.93
N GLU A 488 -15.41 6.24 -11.10
CA GLU A 488 -15.20 6.21 -9.65
C GLU A 488 -16.49 6.56 -8.92
N HIS A 489 -16.55 6.13 -7.66
CA HIS A 489 -17.57 6.60 -6.75
C HIS A 489 -17.08 7.80 -5.96
N VAL A 490 -17.96 8.78 -5.83
CA VAL A 490 -17.83 9.88 -4.89
C VAL A 490 -18.94 9.76 -3.84
N MET A 491 -18.58 9.97 -2.58
CA MET A 491 -19.54 10.02 -1.49
C MET A 491 -19.54 11.40 -0.87
N LEU A 492 -20.70 11.99 -0.81
CA LEU A 492 -20.92 13.24 -0.10
C LEU A 492 -21.31 12.92 1.34
N ILE A 493 -20.61 13.52 2.29
CA ILE A 493 -20.87 13.35 3.72
C ILE A 493 -20.81 14.70 4.42
N ALA A 494 -21.49 14.84 5.55
CA ALA A 494 -21.17 15.88 6.52
C ALA A 494 -20.29 15.29 7.64
N ARG A 495 -19.33 16.05 8.15
CA ARG A 495 -18.62 15.70 9.39
C ARG A 495 -19.49 16.02 10.61
N ALA A 496 -19.04 15.61 11.79
CA ALA A 496 -19.73 15.85 13.05
C ALA A 496 -19.95 17.35 13.36
N ASP A 497 -19.09 18.21 12.82
CA ASP A 497 -19.20 19.67 12.92
C ASP A 497 -20.12 20.29 11.84
N GLY A 498 -20.74 19.47 10.99
CA GLY A 498 -21.59 19.89 9.88
C GLY A 498 -20.84 20.24 8.60
N THR A 499 -19.49 20.21 8.60
CA THR A 499 -18.71 20.56 7.40
C THR A 499 -18.92 19.50 6.32
N PRO A 500 -19.32 19.89 5.10
CA PRO A 500 -19.52 18.92 4.02
C PRO A 500 -18.20 18.50 3.39
N TYR A 501 -18.11 17.24 3.01
CA TYR A 501 -16.96 16.63 2.36
C TYR A 501 -17.39 15.78 1.17
N ALA A 502 -16.59 15.83 0.11
CA ALA A 502 -16.60 14.86 -0.97
C ALA A 502 -15.47 13.85 -0.77
N VAL A 503 -15.80 12.56 -0.80
CA VAL A 503 -14.90 11.45 -0.52
C VAL A 503 -14.78 10.57 -1.77
N TRP A 504 -13.58 10.56 -2.35
CA TRP A 504 -13.23 9.72 -3.50
C TRP A 504 -12.36 8.56 -3.01
N TYR A 505 -12.95 7.39 -2.82
CA TYR A 505 -12.25 6.18 -2.38
C TYR A 505 -12.62 5.00 -3.29
N PRO A 506 -11.67 4.12 -3.65
CA PRO A 506 -11.96 2.98 -4.53
C PRO A 506 -13.12 2.13 -4.01
N THR A 507 -13.91 1.54 -4.92
CA THR A 507 -14.97 0.58 -4.60
C THR A 507 -14.71 -0.71 -5.34
N LEU A 508 -15.40 -1.79 -4.97
CA LEU A 508 -15.33 -3.04 -5.72
C LEU A 508 -15.67 -2.85 -7.20
N TYR A 509 -16.65 -2.00 -7.50
CA TYR A 509 -17.05 -1.68 -8.87
C TYR A 509 -16.00 -0.86 -9.60
N SER A 510 -15.47 0.22 -9.00
CA SER A 510 -14.44 1.04 -9.65
C SER A 510 -13.14 0.27 -9.92
N LEU A 511 -12.77 -0.67 -9.03
CA LEU A 511 -11.66 -1.59 -9.24
C LEU A 511 -11.97 -2.63 -10.31
N ALA A 512 -13.20 -3.19 -10.35
CA ALA A 512 -13.60 -4.15 -11.37
C ALA A 512 -13.57 -3.55 -12.78
N GLN A 513 -14.03 -2.31 -12.94
CA GLN A 513 -13.96 -1.56 -14.20
C GLN A 513 -12.51 -1.37 -14.64
N ARG A 514 -11.62 -0.92 -13.73
CA ARG A 514 -10.18 -0.78 -14.02
C ARG A 514 -9.53 -2.12 -14.40
N MET A 515 -9.84 -3.19 -13.69
CA MET A 515 -9.32 -4.53 -14.02
C MET A 515 -9.84 -5.07 -15.35
N ALA A 516 -11.06 -4.71 -15.76
CA ALA A 516 -11.56 -5.03 -17.10
C ALA A 516 -10.73 -4.34 -18.19
N ARG A 517 -10.27 -3.12 -17.94
CA ARG A 517 -9.38 -2.38 -18.84
C ARG A 517 -7.97 -2.96 -18.90
N VAL A 518 -7.40 -3.33 -17.75
CA VAL A 518 -6.12 -4.05 -17.67
C VAL A 518 -6.14 -5.29 -18.57
N ARG A 519 -7.24 -6.07 -18.50
CA ARG A 519 -7.44 -7.23 -19.38
C ARG A 519 -7.58 -6.85 -20.84
N ALA A 520 -8.39 -5.84 -21.16
CA ALA A 520 -8.61 -5.40 -22.53
C ALA A 520 -7.32 -4.93 -23.22
N TRP A 521 -6.43 -4.26 -22.48
CA TRP A 521 -5.15 -3.78 -23.00
C TRP A 521 -4.00 -4.79 -22.92
N GLY A 522 -4.18 -5.92 -22.21
CA GLY A 522 -3.12 -6.91 -22.02
C GLY A 522 -1.94 -6.39 -21.19
N VAL A 523 -2.16 -5.39 -20.35
CA VAL A 523 -1.15 -4.81 -19.45
C VAL A 523 -1.14 -5.51 -18.09
N GLY A 524 -0.08 -5.33 -17.31
CA GLY A 524 -0.06 -5.68 -15.89
C GLY A 524 -0.66 -4.58 -15.00
N VAL A 525 -0.56 -4.75 -13.68
CA VAL A 525 -1.07 -3.79 -12.70
C VAL A 525 -0.02 -3.48 -11.62
N ALA A 526 0.03 -2.24 -11.15
CA ALA A 526 0.84 -1.78 -10.03
C ALA A 526 -0.06 -1.16 -8.94
N LEU A 527 -0.12 -1.77 -7.76
CA LEU A 527 -1.03 -1.39 -6.67
C LEU A 527 -0.34 -0.55 -5.60
N TRP A 528 -0.79 0.70 -5.41
CA TRP A 528 -0.29 1.63 -4.41
C TRP A 528 -1.34 1.94 -3.31
N GLU A 529 -1.12 1.62 -2.05
CA GLU A 529 -0.32 0.47 -1.59
C GLU A 529 -1.22 -0.52 -0.84
N ILE A 530 -0.78 -1.79 -0.76
CA ILE A 530 -1.66 -2.91 -0.37
C ILE A 530 -1.98 -2.99 1.13
N GLY A 531 -1.56 -2.04 1.94
CA GLY A 531 -2.07 -1.83 3.28
C GLY A 531 -3.19 -0.78 3.36
N GLN A 532 -3.44 0.01 2.31
CA GLN A 532 -4.38 1.13 2.32
C GLN A 532 -5.81 0.76 1.90
N GLY A 533 -5.99 -0.32 1.14
CA GLY A 533 -7.28 -0.77 0.62
C GLY A 533 -8.19 -1.43 1.65
N LEU A 534 -9.31 -2.01 1.21
CA LEU A 534 -10.18 -2.88 2.02
C LEU A 534 -9.90 -4.36 1.69
N ASP A 535 -10.06 -5.29 2.64
CA ASP A 535 -9.58 -6.68 2.45
C ASP A 535 -10.25 -7.40 1.28
N TYR A 536 -11.53 -7.10 1.02
CA TYR A 536 -12.27 -7.65 -0.12
C TYR A 536 -11.83 -7.12 -1.50
N PHE A 537 -11.00 -6.06 -1.57
CA PHE A 537 -10.50 -5.54 -2.84
C PHE A 537 -9.60 -6.56 -3.53
N TYR A 538 -8.87 -7.35 -2.75
CA TYR A 538 -7.98 -8.38 -3.26
C TYR A 538 -8.71 -9.60 -3.84
N GLU A 539 -10.04 -9.65 -3.78
CA GLU A 539 -10.82 -10.58 -4.60
C GLU A 539 -10.95 -10.11 -6.06
N ILE A 540 -10.74 -8.80 -6.30
CA ILE A 540 -10.78 -8.16 -7.63
C ILE A 540 -9.37 -8.02 -8.21
N VAL A 541 -8.41 -7.52 -7.41
CA VAL A 541 -7.07 -7.12 -7.88
C VAL A 541 -5.95 -8.12 -7.53
N GLY A 542 -6.26 -9.20 -6.79
CA GLY A 542 -5.28 -10.08 -6.14
C GLY A 542 -5.09 -11.47 -6.75
#